data_AF-A0A964K7P3-F1
#
_entry.id   AF-A0A964K7P3-F1
#
_cell.length_a   1.000
_cell.length_b   1.000
_cell.length_c   1.000
_cell.angle_alpha   90.00
_cell.angle_beta   90.00
_cell.angle_gamma   90.00
#
_symmetry.space_group_name_H-M   'P 1'
#
loop_
_entity.id
_entity.type
_entity.pdbx_description
1 polymer ?
#
loop_
_entity_poly.entity_id
_entity_poly.type
_entity_poly.pdbx_seq_one_letter_code
_entity_poly.pdbx_strand_id
1 'polypeptide(L)' 'MQAIERLTSRGQTIVLQMDQSHINDTNEVLMLSARLRKCAVPVAWRVRSTQGAIWEIRA' A
#
# COMPACT_ATOMS: atom_id res chain seq x y z
N MET A 1 8.56 -11.94 -2.49
CA MET A 1 7.25 -11.60 -3.10
C MET A 1 6.17 -12.66 -2.81
N GLN A 2 6.22 -13.36 -1.67
CA GLN A 2 5.43 -14.59 -1.46
C GLN A 2 3.91 -14.37 -1.29
N ALA A 3 3.48 -13.21 -0.79
CA ALA A 3 2.06 -12.94 -0.54
C ALA A 3 1.26 -12.83 -1.85
N ILE A 4 1.80 -12.12 -2.85
CA ILE A 4 1.14 -11.97 -4.16
C ILE A 4 1.10 -13.31 -4.88
N GLU A 5 2.21 -14.05 -4.93
CA GLU A 5 2.29 -15.38 -5.56
C GLU A 5 1.23 -16.35 -5.00
N ARG A 6 1.04 -16.36 -3.68
CA ARG A 6 -0.01 -17.17 -3.03
C ARG A 6 -1.40 -16.72 -3.44
N LEU A 7 -1.65 -15.42 -3.52
CA LEU A 7 -2.94 -14.87 -3.94
C LEU A 7 -3.22 -15.16 -5.43
N THR A 8 -2.21 -15.15 -6.30
CA THR A 8 -2.37 -15.38 -7.75
C THR A 8 -2.48 -16.86 -8.12
N SER A 9 -2.03 -17.77 -7.24
CA SER A 9 -1.94 -19.21 -7.50
C SER A 9 -3.26 -19.88 -7.93
N ARG A 10 -4.41 -19.25 -7.67
CA ARG A 10 -5.75 -19.78 -7.98
C ARG A 10 -6.39 -19.14 -9.23
N GLY A 11 -5.65 -18.34 -10.00
CA GLY A 11 -6.17 -17.67 -11.20
C GLY A 11 -7.26 -16.63 -10.91
N GLN A 12 -7.39 -16.19 -9.65
CA GLN A 12 -8.37 -15.21 -9.24
C GLN A 12 -7.83 -13.80 -9.46
N THR A 13 -8.70 -12.86 -9.88
CA THR A 13 -8.36 -11.44 -9.94
C THR A 13 -8.06 -10.92 -8.54
N ILE A 14 -6.87 -10.35 -8.36
CA ILE A 14 -6.48 -9.65 -7.13
C ILE A 14 -6.69 -8.16 -7.35
N VAL A 15 -7.41 -7.53 -6.44
CA VAL A 15 -7.45 -6.06 -6.37
C VAL A 15 -6.34 -5.61 -5.45
N LEU A 16 -5.40 -4.84 -6.00
CA LEU A 16 -4.37 -4.14 -5.25
C LEU A 16 -4.81 -2.70 -5.01
N GLN A 17 -4.73 -2.26 -3.76
CA GLN A 17 -5.00 -0.89 -3.36
C GLN A 17 -3.70 -0.25 -2.90
N MET A 18 -3.49 0.98 -3.37
CA MET A 18 -2.37 1.81 -2.94
C MET A 18 -2.92 3.04 -2.25
N ASP A 19 -2.41 3.32 -1.06
CA ASP A 19 -2.76 4.51 -0.29
C ASP A 19 -1.51 5.14 0.31
N GLN A 20 -1.51 6.47 0.39
CA GLN A 20 -0.51 7.25 1.12
C GLN A 20 -1.14 7.77 2.39
N SER A 21 -0.46 7.56 3.51
CA SER A 21 -0.94 7.94 4.84
C SER A 21 0.10 8.77 5.59
N HIS A 22 -0.37 9.82 6.30
CA HIS A 22 0.45 10.61 7.22
C HIS A 22 0.49 9.86 8.54
N ILE A 23 1.66 9.38 8.95
CA ILE A 23 1.76 8.66 10.22
C ILE A 23 2.02 9.67 11.35
N ASN A 24 2.91 10.62 11.11
CA ASN A 24 3.26 11.71 12.02
C ASN A 24 4.03 12.80 11.26
N ASP A 25 4.34 13.90 11.95
CA ASP A 25 5.02 15.08 11.40
C ASP A 25 6.29 14.75 10.61
N THR A 26 6.97 13.66 10.96
CA THR A 26 8.25 13.26 10.34
C THR A 26 8.09 12.16 9.31
N ASN A 27 7.01 11.38 9.31
CA ASN A 27 6.90 10.17 8.49
C ASN A 27 5.57 10.04 7.72
N GLU A 28 5.71 9.68 6.45
CA GLU A 28 4.64 9.22 5.58
C GLU A 28 4.88 7.78 5.15
N VAL A 29 3.79 7.06 4.87
CA VAL A 29 3.85 5.70 4.32
C VAL A 29 3.07 5.61 3.04
N LEU A 30 3.67 4.99 2.04
CA LEU A 30 2.96 4.43 0.89
C LEU A 30 2.73 2.96 1.17
N MET A 31 1.47 2.55 1.27
CA MET A 31 1.07 1.17 1.52
C MET A 31 0.50 0.54 0.24
N LEU A 32 0.86 -0.73 -0.01
CA LEU A 32 0.23 -1.59 -0.99
C LEU A 32 -0.48 -2.72 -0.24
N SER A 33 -1.79 -2.82 -0.42
CA SER A 33 -2.62 -3.88 0.16
C SER A 33 -3.33 -4.68 -0.92
N ALA A 34 -3.52 -5.97 -0.66
CA ALA A 34 -4.39 -6.83 -1.46
C ALA A 34 -5.75 -6.96 -0.79
N ARG A 35 -6.83 -6.80 -1.56
CA ARG A 35 -8.18 -7.02 -1.06
C ARG A 35 -8.53 -8.50 -1.13
N LEU A 36 -8.71 -9.11 0.04
CA LEU A 36 -9.24 -10.44 0.19
C LEU A 36 -10.66 -10.36 0.78
N ARG A 37 -11.67 -10.55 -0.07
CA ARG A 37 -13.08 -10.38 0.29
C ARG A 37 -13.33 -8.99 0.91
N LYS A 38 -13.61 -8.92 2.21
CA LYS A 38 -13.87 -7.68 2.95
C LYS A 38 -12.65 -7.14 3.72
N CYS A 39 -11.49 -7.79 3.61
CA CYS A 39 -10.28 -7.45 4.33
C CYS A 39 -9.22 -6.88 3.40
N ALA A 40 -8.55 -5.81 3.82
CA ALA A 40 -7.33 -5.32 3.20
C ALA A 40 -6.14 -5.97 3.90
N VAL A 41 -5.33 -6.72 3.17
CA VAL A 41 -4.15 -7.40 3.70
C VAL A 41 -2.91 -6.66 3.21
N PRO A 42 -2.05 -6.13 4.10
CA PRO A 42 -0.83 -5.43 3.69
C PRO A 42 0.12 -6.40 2.99
N VAL A 43 0.68 -5.96 1.86
CA VAL A 43 1.60 -6.76 1.03
C VAL A 43 2.99 -6.18 1.07
N ALA A 44 3.08 -4.85 0.96
CA ALA A 44 4.33 -4.10 1.04
C ALA A 44 4.02 -2.67 1.50
N TRP A 45 5.02 -2.01 2.08
CA TRP A 45 4.94 -0.59 2.41
C TRP A 45 6.32 0.04 2.32
N ARG A 46 6.33 1.36 2.16
CA ARG A 46 7.55 2.17 2.23
C ARG A 46 7.30 3.38 3.08
N VAL A 47 8.10 3.52 4.14
CA VAL A 47 8.12 4.73 4.98
C VAL A 47 9.15 5.70 4.41
N ARG A 48 8.78 6.97 4.35
CA ARG A 48 9.65 8.09 3.97
C ARG A 48 9.47 9.24 4.94
N SER A 49 10.46 10.13 4.98
CA SER A 49 10.29 11.39 5.70
C SER A 49 9.19 12.23 5.05
N THR A 50 8.33 12.85 5.85
CA THR A 50 7.31 13.78 5.39
C THR A 50 7.96 14.92 4.62
N GLN A 51 7.50 15.18 3.40
CA GLN A 51 7.98 16.26 2.55
C GLN A 51 6.80 17.08 2.05
N GLY A 52 6.36 18.04 2.87
CA GLY A 52 5.18 18.86 2.56
C GLY A 52 3.88 18.17 2.97
N ALA A 53 2.77 18.54 2.33
CA ALA A 53 1.47 17.94 2.59
C ALA A 53 1.23 16.74 1.66
N ILE A 54 0.44 15.75 2.10
CA ILE A 54 0.18 14.52 1.32
C ILE A 54 -0.45 14.77 -0.05
N TRP A 55 -1.20 15.86 -0.22
CA TRP A 55 -1.83 16.21 -1.50
C TRP A 55 -0.86 16.89 -2.47
N GLU A 56 0.36 17.20 -2.04
CA GLU A 56 1.37 17.90 -2.84
C GLU A 56 2.02 16.93 -3.84
N ILE A 57 1.55 16.96 -5.09
CA ILE A 57 2.16 16.21 -6.19
C ILE A 57 3.41 16.96 -6.65
N ARG A 58 4.60 16.38 -6.40
CA ARG A 58 5.87 16.89 -6.91
C ARG A 58 6.29 16.11 -8.16
N ALA A 59 6.61 16.85 -9.23
CA ALA A 59 7.05 16.32 -10.52
C ALA A 59 8.53 15.88 -10.49
#